data_AF-A0A7X8PYG1-F1
#
_entry.id   AF-A0A7X8PYG1-F1
#
_cell.length_a   1.000
_cell.length_b   1.000
_cell.length_c   1.000
_cell.angle_alpha   90.00
_cell.angle_beta   90.00
_cell.angle_gamma   90.00
#
_symmetry.space_group_name_H-M   'P 1'
#
loop_
_entity.id
_entity.type
_entity.pdbx_description
1 polymer ?
#
loop_
_entity_poly.entity_id
_entity_poly.type
_entity_poly.pdbx_seq_one_letter_code
_entity_poly.pdbx_strand_id
1 'polypeptide(L)'
;MIRLGIVYEIHRNRVIVLTPDSEFLVIKRTKDMRLGQQVKFHIQDVKKTMKPVYKFASIASSVAAIFVLVFLYFRVPFYDNVYGFINVDINPSVEFVVDKEFEVLQSKALNEDAKAIVKDLEIKGKDIYRVIDDFVDKCEDYGYIVDEEDNVVLVSASIHDKSMKFFKSIEDDNELENFLININKEINSDKDKAVSGKVIKVSPEDRKAALKNNLSMGKYYLMAKANASGLNMSIEDIDKTKVSDLIAAIDNIGSIITSISQEDIANLSAEDKAEPTNNVLESTPTPTSENQSEPTVEPTSKPSTKPNEEQKVVVDTTTGQTQKTSTPNTNTNKDSSSTNKGKLNIKLLSNDNTDECVFINSDMHIINKSGKDINLNDVKIRYYFTREDKAKLKADVYTYRKESTKGKRTDQVNTNEVKASFHNVSGSDMYMEIAFNSGVLKKDEYVILNVAFFNENYANMNQKNDYSFIENNNTHTLTEKVTAYISDNLVWGKEPY
;
A
#
# COMPACT_ATOMS: atom_id res chain seq x y z
N MET A 1 -37.40 67.12 -30.93
CA MET A 1 -38.76 67.14 -30.35
C MET A 1 -38.78 68.15 -29.21
N ILE A 2 -39.75 69.05 -29.23
CA ILE A 2 -39.94 70.02 -28.15
C ILE A 2 -40.89 69.42 -27.12
N ARG A 3 -40.55 69.53 -25.83
CA ARG A 3 -41.38 69.06 -24.72
C ARG A 3 -41.71 70.22 -23.77
N LEU A 4 -42.78 70.04 -23.02
CA LEU A 4 -43.18 70.92 -21.92
C LEU A 4 -42.88 70.21 -20.60
N GLY A 5 -42.52 70.99 -19.58
CA GLY A 5 -42.36 70.50 -18.23
C GLY A 5 -42.49 71.62 -17.22
N ILE A 6 -42.85 71.29 -15.99
CA ILE A 6 -42.93 72.22 -14.87
C ILE A 6 -41.58 72.22 -14.16
N VAL A 7 -41.02 73.41 -13.91
CA VAL A 7 -39.79 73.57 -13.13
C VAL A 7 -40.05 73.08 -11.70
N TYR A 8 -39.49 71.92 -11.38
CA TYR A 8 -39.66 71.27 -10.08
C TYR A 8 -38.57 71.71 -9.10
N GLU A 9 -37.32 71.82 -9.56
CA GLU A 9 -36.19 72.22 -8.72
C GLU A 9 -35.17 73.06 -9.50
N ILE A 10 -34.59 74.08 -8.85
CA ILE A 10 -33.63 75.00 -9.45
C ILE A 10 -32.27 74.91 -8.74
N HIS A 11 -31.21 74.59 -9.49
CA HIS A 11 -29.82 74.66 -9.03
C HIS A 11 -29.06 75.82 -9.69
N ARG A 12 -27.78 76.00 -9.36
CA ARG A 12 -26.94 77.11 -9.85
C ARG A 12 -26.83 77.17 -11.39
N ASN A 13 -26.68 76.05 -12.09
CA ASN A 13 -26.47 76.00 -13.55
C ASN A 13 -27.34 74.95 -14.28
N ARG A 14 -28.36 74.43 -13.60
CA ARG A 14 -29.30 73.44 -14.14
C ARG A 14 -30.64 73.52 -13.42
N VAL A 15 -31.68 73.04 -14.09
CA VAL A 15 -33.05 72.97 -13.58
C VAL A 15 -33.57 71.56 -13.81
N ILE A 16 -34.32 71.03 -12.85
CA ILE A 16 -35.05 69.78 -12.97
C ILE A 16 -36.49 70.13 -13.34
N VAL A 17 -36.98 69.58 -14.46
CA VAL A 17 -38.34 69.76 -14.96
C VAL A 17 -39.11 68.46 -14.87
N LEU A 18 -40.34 68.51 -14.34
CA LEU A 18 -41.29 67.40 -14.32
C LEU A 18 -42.18 67.50 -15.57
N THR A 19 -42.11 66.50 -16.43
CA THR A 19 -42.93 66.43 -17.65
C THR A 19 -44.34 65.89 -17.36
N PRO A 20 -45.34 66.10 -18.24
CA PRO A 20 -46.67 65.49 -18.12
C PRO A 20 -46.62 63.96 -18.04
N ASP A 21 -45.59 63.35 -18.65
CA ASP A 21 -45.34 61.92 -18.64
C ASP A 21 -44.69 61.43 -17.32
N SER A 22 -44.69 62.27 -16.28
CA SER A 22 -44.10 62.00 -14.96
C SER A 22 -42.59 61.76 -14.95
N GLU A 23 -41.87 62.18 -16.00
CA GLU A 23 -40.41 62.11 -16.02
C GLU A 23 -39.77 63.38 -15.45
N PHE A 24 -38.70 63.21 -14.65
CA PHE A 24 -37.82 64.29 -14.22
C PHE A 24 -36.63 64.41 -15.17
N LEU A 25 -36.51 65.55 -15.85
CA LEU A 25 -35.43 65.81 -16.80
C LEU A 25 -34.56 66.98 -16.34
N VAL A 26 -33.24 66.87 -16.54
CA VAL A 26 -32.28 67.91 -16.18
C VAL A 26 -31.92 68.74 -17.40
N ILE A 27 -32.29 70.02 -17.39
CA ILE A 27 -31.99 70.97 -18.47
C ILE A 27 -31.08 72.11 -17.99
N LYS A 28 -30.51 72.87 -18.93
CA LYS A 28 -29.72 74.07 -18.61
C LYS A 28 -30.63 75.15 -18.02
N ARG A 29 -30.17 75.81 -16.95
CA ARG A 29 -30.89 76.94 -16.34
C ARG A 29 -30.76 78.20 -17.18
N THR A 30 -31.87 78.91 -17.39
CA THR A 30 -31.89 80.32 -17.82
C THR A 30 -32.32 81.22 -16.66
N LYS A 31 -32.01 82.52 -16.71
CA LYS A 31 -32.21 83.45 -15.58
C LYS A 31 -33.69 83.71 -15.26
N ASP A 32 -34.56 83.52 -16.24
CA ASP A 32 -36.00 83.77 -16.21
C ASP A 32 -36.83 82.60 -15.64
N MET A 33 -36.23 81.43 -15.45
CA MET A 33 -36.93 80.26 -14.92
C MET A 33 -37.20 80.37 -13.41
N ARG A 34 -38.44 80.09 -13.00
CA ARG A 34 -38.91 80.06 -11.59
C ARG A 34 -39.52 78.70 -11.23
N LEU A 35 -39.49 78.35 -9.94
CA LEU A 35 -40.16 77.15 -9.42
C LEU A 35 -41.65 77.17 -9.75
N GLY A 36 -42.19 76.03 -10.17
CA GLY A 36 -43.59 75.86 -10.59
C GLY A 36 -43.91 76.40 -12.00
N GLN A 37 -42.97 77.07 -12.68
CA GLN A 37 -43.20 77.58 -14.03
C GLN A 37 -43.23 76.45 -15.06
N GLN A 38 -44.20 76.48 -15.97
CA GLN A 38 -44.17 75.62 -17.15
C GLN A 38 -43.20 76.18 -18.19
N VAL A 39 -42.24 75.36 -18.63
CA VAL A 39 -41.20 75.73 -19.58
C VAL A 39 -41.20 74.78 -20.78
N LYS A 40 -40.79 75.32 -21.93
CA LYS A 40 -40.65 74.61 -23.20
C LYS A 40 -39.17 74.38 -23.49
N PHE A 41 -38.75 73.14 -23.72
CA PHE A 41 -37.34 72.79 -23.95
C PHE A 41 -37.20 71.71 -25.03
N HIS A 42 -36.04 71.66 -25.70
CA HIS A 42 -35.73 70.58 -26.63
C HIS A 42 -35.20 69.36 -25.87
N ILE A 43 -35.58 68.15 -26.28
CA ILE A 43 -35.05 66.91 -25.68
C ILE A 43 -33.51 66.82 -25.77
N GLN A 44 -32.91 67.48 -26.77
CA GLN A 44 -31.45 67.55 -26.95
C GLN A 44 -30.76 68.39 -25.85
N ASP A 45 -31.48 69.30 -25.19
CA ASP A 45 -30.96 70.14 -24.10
C ASP A 45 -30.89 69.38 -22.76
N VAL A 46 -31.44 68.17 -22.70
CA VAL A 46 -31.38 67.32 -21.51
C VAL A 46 -29.96 66.80 -21.33
N LYS A 47 -29.33 67.16 -20.22
CA LYS A 47 -27.98 66.71 -19.90
C LYS A 47 -27.99 65.24 -19.51
N LYS A 48 -27.39 64.38 -20.35
CA LYS A 48 -27.05 63.00 -19.97
C LYS A 48 -25.97 63.05 -18.88
N THR A 49 -26.32 62.64 -17.67
CA THR A 49 -25.53 62.87 -16.45
C THR A 49 -24.36 61.91 -16.22
N MET A 50 -24.05 60.99 -17.14
CA MET A 50 -22.93 60.07 -16.95
C MET A 50 -21.85 60.27 -18.03
N LYS A 51 -20.71 60.84 -17.62
CA LYS A 51 -19.46 60.72 -18.41
C LYS A 51 -18.95 59.29 -18.23
N PRO A 52 -18.51 58.61 -19.30
CA PRO A 52 -18.19 57.21 -19.14
C PRO A 52 -16.74 57.00 -18.66
N VAL A 53 -16.59 56.18 -17.63
CA VAL A 53 -15.36 55.97 -16.84
C VAL A 53 -14.40 54.94 -17.49
N TYR A 54 -14.73 54.43 -18.67
CA TYR A 54 -13.97 53.37 -19.36
C TYR A 54 -12.55 53.75 -19.79
N LYS A 55 -12.13 55.02 -19.70
CA LYS A 55 -10.79 55.45 -20.13
C LYS A 55 -9.64 54.89 -19.29
N PHE A 56 -9.92 54.39 -18.09
CA PHE A 56 -8.92 53.77 -17.21
C PHE A 56 -9.11 52.24 -17.06
N ALA A 57 -10.13 51.67 -17.71
CA ALA A 57 -10.43 50.24 -17.60
C ALA A 57 -9.32 49.37 -18.23
N SER A 58 -8.67 49.84 -19.30
CA SER A 58 -7.55 49.12 -19.91
C SER A 58 -6.34 49.04 -18.99
N ILE A 59 -6.00 50.13 -18.30
CA ILE A 59 -4.86 50.19 -17.36
C ILE A 59 -5.13 49.31 -16.14
N ALA A 60 -6.33 49.39 -15.56
CA ALA A 60 -6.73 48.54 -14.44
C ALA A 60 -6.73 47.04 -14.80
N SER A 61 -7.15 46.69 -16.02
CA SER A 61 -7.15 45.30 -16.50
C SER A 61 -5.74 44.73 -16.65
N SER A 62 -4.77 45.53 -17.13
CA SER A 62 -3.38 45.06 -17.26
C SER A 62 -2.72 44.81 -15.90
N VAL A 63 -2.93 45.69 -14.93
CA VAL A 63 -2.41 45.50 -13.56
C VAL A 63 -3.04 44.28 -12.90
N ALA A 64 -4.35 44.09 -13.04
CA ALA A 64 -5.05 42.91 -12.54
C ALA A 64 -4.55 41.61 -13.21
N ALA A 65 -4.31 41.62 -14.52
CA ALA A 65 -3.79 40.45 -15.23
C ALA A 65 -2.37 40.05 -14.75
N ILE A 66 -1.50 41.03 -14.50
CA ILE A 66 -0.17 40.77 -13.93
C ILE A 66 -0.30 40.22 -12.50
N PHE A 67 -1.17 40.81 -11.68
CA PHE A 67 -1.43 40.29 -10.33
C PHE A 67 -1.99 38.86 -10.34
N VAL A 68 -2.88 38.54 -11.28
CA VAL A 68 -3.42 37.19 -11.48
C VAL A 68 -2.34 36.23 -11.97
N LEU A 69 -1.45 36.65 -12.89
CA LEU A 69 -0.34 35.81 -13.36
C LEU A 69 0.70 35.56 -12.28
N VAL A 70 1.07 36.59 -11.51
CA VAL A 70 1.96 36.45 -10.34
C VAL A 70 1.30 35.56 -9.29
N PHE A 71 0.02 35.76 -9.01
CA PHE A 71 -0.72 34.92 -8.08
C PHE A 71 -0.83 33.47 -8.59
N LEU A 72 -1.05 33.23 -9.88
CA LEU A 72 -1.06 31.90 -10.47
C LEU A 72 0.33 31.25 -10.46
N TYR A 73 1.40 32.02 -10.70
CA TYR A 73 2.78 31.55 -10.65
C TYR A 73 3.20 31.16 -9.22
N PHE A 74 2.81 31.95 -8.22
CA PHE A 74 3.10 31.66 -6.81
C PHE A 74 2.12 30.66 -6.16
N ARG A 75 0.97 30.37 -6.79
CA ARG A 75 -0.04 29.44 -6.27
C ARG A 75 0.08 28.03 -6.85
N VAL A 76 1.14 27.70 -7.59
CA VAL A 76 1.52 26.29 -7.78
C VAL A 76 2.30 25.88 -6.53
N PRO A 77 1.71 25.15 -5.58
CA PRO A 77 2.49 24.62 -4.48
C PRO A 77 3.34 23.51 -5.11
N PHE A 78 4.66 23.65 -5.09
CA PHE A 78 5.59 22.54 -5.35
C PHE A 78 5.52 21.51 -4.21
N TYR A 79 4.36 20.90 -3.99
CA TYR A 79 4.11 19.94 -2.90
C TYR A 79 3.63 18.57 -3.39
N ASP A 80 3.92 18.18 -4.63
CA ASP A 80 3.73 16.81 -5.11
C ASP A 80 5.06 16.07 -5.38
N ASN A 81 6.20 16.60 -4.91
CA ASN A 81 7.50 15.91 -5.01
C ASN A 81 7.81 15.00 -3.81
N VAL A 82 6.88 14.83 -2.86
CA VAL A 82 7.13 13.95 -1.71
C VAL A 82 7.13 12.50 -2.17
N TYR A 83 8.30 11.88 -2.13
CA TYR A 83 8.49 10.48 -2.45
C TYR A 83 8.27 9.59 -1.24
N GLY A 84 8.88 9.97 -0.10
CA GLY A 84 8.88 9.13 1.08
C GLY A 84 9.29 9.86 2.35
N PHE A 85 9.31 9.08 3.42
CA PHE A 85 9.65 9.51 4.77
C PHE A 85 10.73 8.58 5.31
N ILE A 86 11.71 9.16 5.98
CA ILE A 86 12.83 8.45 6.57
C ILE A 86 12.94 8.88 8.03
N ASN A 87 12.87 7.95 8.96
CA ASN A 87 13.10 8.22 10.37
C ASN A 87 14.47 7.72 10.78
N VAL A 88 15.17 8.50 11.60
CA VAL A 88 16.41 8.08 12.26
C VAL A 88 16.16 8.09 13.77
N ASP A 89 16.32 6.93 14.39
CA ASP A 89 16.04 6.65 15.79
C ASP A 89 17.32 6.20 16.50
N ILE A 90 17.77 7.01 17.45
CA ILE A 90 18.93 6.72 18.32
C ILE A 90 18.45 6.93 19.77
N ASN A 91 18.42 8.20 20.17
CA ASN A 91 17.74 8.82 21.31
C ASN A 91 18.07 10.32 21.32
N PRO A 92 18.08 10.98 20.15
CA PRO A 92 16.89 11.63 19.59
C PRO A 92 16.22 10.84 18.46
N SER A 93 14.97 11.21 18.12
CA SER A 93 14.21 10.66 16.99
C SER A 93 13.74 11.76 16.03
N VAL A 94 14.06 11.65 14.75
CA VAL A 94 13.74 12.64 13.70
C VAL A 94 13.06 11.97 12.50
N GLU A 95 12.14 12.67 11.83
CA GLU A 95 11.59 12.30 10.53
C GLU A 95 12.08 13.30 9.47
N PHE A 96 12.58 12.78 8.35
CA PHE A 96 12.90 13.51 7.14
C PHE A 96 11.87 13.19 6.05
N VAL A 97 11.43 14.22 5.35
CA VAL A 97 10.58 14.12 4.15
C VAL A 97 11.49 14.29 2.94
N VAL A 98 11.47 13.34 2.02
CA VAL A 98 12.38 13.32 0.85
C VAL A 98 11.63 13.26 -0.47
N ASP A 99 12.27 13.71 -1.54
CA ASP A 99 11.85 13.48 -2.92
C ASP A 99 12.46 12.21 -3.53
N LYS A 100 12.23 11.98 -4.83
CA LYS A 100 12.62 10.74 -5.54
C LYS A 100 14.13 10.62 -5.68
N GLU A 101 14.81 11.76 -5.73
CA GLU A 101 16.27 11.87 -5.76
C GLU A 101 16.88 11.75 -4.35
N PHE A 102 16.04 11.50 -3.32
CA PHE A 102 16.42 11.45 -1.91
C PHE A 102 17.01 12.76 -1.37
N GLU A 103 16.60 13.90 -1.94
CA GLU A 103 16.89 15.21 -1.37
C GLU A 103 15.90 15.54 -0.24
N VAL A 104 16.40 16.11 0.85
CA VAL A 104 15.58 16.45 2.01
C VAL A 104 14.75 17.71 1.75
N LEU A 105 13.43 17.53 1.74
CA LEU A 105 12.44 18.59 1.59
C LEU A 105 12.14 19.27 2.93
N GLN A 106 12.08 18.47 4.00
CA GLN A 106 11.70 18.91 5.36
C GLN A 106 12.23 17.94 6.41
N SER A 107 12.44 18.41 7.64
CA SER A 107 12.59 17.57 8.83
C SER A 107 11.55 17.89 9.90
N LYS A 108 11.34 16.94 10.81
CA LYS A 108 10.46 17.05 11.97
C LYS A 108 11.08 16.30 13.14
N ALA A 109 11.32 17.02 14.24
CA ALA A 109 11.65 16.38 15.52
C ALA A 109 10.43 15.58 16.03
N LEU A 110 10.65 14.32 16.40
CA LEU A 110 9.59 13.42 16.88
C LEU A 110 9.55 13.31 18.40
N ASN A 111 10.68 13.56 19.06
CA ASN A 111 10.77 13.65 20.52
C ASN A 111 11.40 14.99 20.94
N GLU A 112 11.40 15.27 22.25
CA GLU A 112 11.97 16.51 22.80
C GLU A 112 13.48 16.62 22.53
N ASP A 113 14.21 15.52 22.65
CA ASP A 113 15.67 15.45 22.43
C ASP A 113 16.06 15.88 21.01
N ALA A 114 15.26 15.53 20.00
CA ALA A 114 15.54 15.89 18.61
C ALA A 114 15.36 17.39 18.32
N LYS A 115 14.63 18.15 19.15
CA LYS A 115 14.26 19.54 18.82
C LYS A 115 15.45 20.48 18.72
N ALA A 116 16.48 20.29 19.54
CA ALA A 116 17.69 21.11 19.50
C ALA A 116 18.51 20.79 18.24
N ILE A 117 18.77 19.50 18.02
CA ILE A 117 19.57 19.02 16.89
C ILE A 117 18.92 19.38 15.55
N VAL A 118 17.61 19.19 15.41
CA VAL A 118 16.88 19.50 14.17
C VAL A 118 16.94 20.99 13.79
N LYS A 119 17.04 21.90 14.77
CA LYS A 119 17.18 23.34 14.50
C LYS A 119 18.58 23.70 13.99
N ASP A 120 19.58 22.95 14.44
CA ASP A 120 20.98 23.15 14.08
C ASP A 120 21.35 22.45 12.76
N LEU A 121 20.49 21.55 12.27
CA LEU A 121 20.69 20.87 10.99
C LEU A 121 20.36 21.77 9.79
N GLU A 122 21.32 21.92 8.90
CA GLU A 122 21.11 22.51 7.58
C GLU A 122 20.65 21.42 6.59
N ILE A 123 19.35 21.33 6.32
CA ILE A 123 18.77 20.17 5.62
C ILE A 123 18.28 20.41 4.20
N LYS A 124 17.83 21.62 3.85
CA LYS A 124 16.96 21.80 2.68
C LYS A 124 17.72 21.63 1.37
N GLY A 125 17.30 20.69 0.54
CA GLY A 125 17.92 20.37 -0.76
C GLY A 125 19.28 19.69 -0.63
N LYS A 126 19.61 19.16 0.55
CA LYS A 126 20.76 18.27 0.72
C LYS A 126 20.33 16.83 0.51
N ASP A 127 21.24 16.03 -0.01
CA ASP A 127 21.13 14.58 -0.10
C ASP A 127 20.99 13.95 1.30
N ILE A 128 20.03 13.02 1.45
CA ILE A 128 19.70 12.41 2.74
C ILE A 128 20.87 11.68 3.39
N TYR A 129 21.79 11.06 2.63
CA TYR A 129 22.90 10.31 3.21
C TYR A 129 23.79 11.23 4.04
N ARG A 130 24.08 12.43 3.51
CA ARG A 130 24.82 13.47 4.23
C ARG A 130 24.04 14.02 5.42
N VAL A 131 22.73 14.18 5.29
CA VAL A 131 21.91 14.71 6.39
C VAL A 131 21.81 13.71 7.55
N ILE A 132 21.76 12.41 7.26
CA ILE A 132 21.82 11.36 8.28
C ILE A 132 23.20 11.37 8.95
N ASP A 133 24.28 11.50 8.18
CA ASP A 133 25.64 11.58 8.72
C ASP A 133 25.81 12.81 9.64
N ASP A 134 25.41 14.00 9.16
CA ASP A 134 25.39 15.25 9.94
C ASP A 134 24.55 15.10 11.22
N PHE A 135 23.43 14.36 11.16
CA PHE A 135 22.58 14.11 12.32
C PHE A 135 23.24 13.18 13.34
N VAL A 136 23.93 12.12 12.88
CA VAL A 136 24.67 11.21 13.76
C VAL A 136 25.82 11.96 14.44
N ASP A 137 26.59 12.75 13.72
CA ASP A 137 27.67 13.57 14.28
C ASP A 137 27.13 14.58 15.31
N LYS A 138 25.96 15.19 15.04
CA LYS A 138 25.30 16.04 16.02
C LYS A 138 24.81 15.27 17.25
N CYS A 139 24.38 14.03 17.10
CA CYS A 139 24.01 13.21 18.24
C CYS A 139 25.23 12.91 19.12
N GLU A 140 26.41 12.71 18.53
CA GLU A 140 27.69 12.58 19.25
C GLU A 140 28.07 13.88 19.96
N ASP A 141 28.04 15.03 19.26
CA ASP A 141 28.31 16.36 19.84
C ASP A 141 27.44 16.67 21.07
N TYR A 142 26.18 16.22 21.03
CA TYR A 142 25.20 16.42 22.09
C TYR A 142 25.23 15.34 23.18
N GLY A 143 26.10 14.34 23.06
CA GLY A 143 26.32 13.28 24.05
C GLY A 143 25.30 12.13 24.03
N TYR A 144 24.58 11.95 22.92
CA TYR A 144 23.65 10.84 22.71
C TYR A 144 24.33 9.58 22.14
N ILE A 145 25.57 9.69 21.65
CA ILE A 145 26.44 8.60 21.20
C ILE A 145 27.73 8.67 22.01
N VAL A 146 28.16 7.54 22.58
CA VAL A 146 29.34 7.45 23.45
C VAL A 146 30.17 6.22 23.09
N ASP A 147 31.47 6.38 22.85
CA ASP A 147 32.37 5.34 22.30
C ASP A 147 32.38 3.98 23.02
N GLU A 148 32.08 3.96 24.32
CA GLU A 148 32.11 2.75 25.16
C GLU A 148 30.72 2.07 25.33
N GLU A 149 29.67 2.59 24.68
CA GLU A 149 28.32 2.01 24.70
C GLU A 149 27.93 1.37 23.36
N ASP A 150 27.00 0.41 23.42
CA ASP A 150 26.34 -0.13 22.23
C ASP A 150 25.36 0.90 21.64
N ASN A 151 25.88 1.84 20.85
CA ASN A 151 25.04 2.85 20.18
C ASN A 151 24.44 2.25 18.91
N VAL A 152 23.11 2.22 18.83
CA VAL A 152 22.39 1.74 17.63
C VAL A 152 21.71 2.90 16.92
N VAL A 153 21.96 2.99 15.61
CA VAL A 153 21.26 3.92 14.72
C VAL A 153 20.25 3.12 13.92
N LEU A 154 18.96 3.29 14.21
CA LEU A 154 17.88 2.67 13.44
C LEU A 154 17.37 3.65 12.39
N VAL A 155 17.56 3.30 11.12
CA VAL A 155 16.98 4.03 9.99
C VAL A 155 15.77 3.26 9.49
N SER A 156 14.60 3.88 9.55
CA SER A 156 13.39 3.32 8.95
C SER A 156 12.99 4.17 7.74
N ALA A 157 12.45 3.54 6.70
CA ALA A 157 11.95 4.27 5.52
C ALA A 157 10.59 3.78 5.02
N SER A 158 9.73 4.70 4.57
CA SER A 158 8.38 4.42 4.06
C SER A 158 8.02 5.33 2.90
N ILE A 159 7.41 4.79 1.84
CA ILE A 159 6.92 5.59 0.70
C ILE A 159 5.67 6.42 1.06
N HIS A 160 5.44 7.51 0.35
CA HIS A 160 4.27 8.36 0.56
C HIS A 160 2.97 7.72 0.01
N ASP A 161 1.90 7.68 0.81
CA ASP A 161 0.60 7.08 0.42
C ASP A 161 -0.01 7.60 -0.89
N LYS A 162 0.30 8.82 -1.34
CA LYS A 162 -0.14 9.30 -2.66
C LYS A 162 0.69 8.78 -3.83
N SER A 163 1.96 8.42 -3.63
CA SER A 163 2.71 7.68 -4.67
C SER A 163 2.05 6.32 -4.91
N MET A 164 1.50 5.71 -3.86
CA MET A 164 0.76 4.44 -3.92
C MET A 164 -0.56 4.51 -4.71
N LYS A 165 -1.18 5.69 -4.89
CA LYS A 165 -2.47 5.83 -5.62
C LYS A 165 -2.33 6.15 -7.10
N PHE A 166 -1.18 6.63 -7.56
CA PHE A 166 -1.02 7.06 -8.96
C PHE A 166 -0.13 6.12 -9.78
N PHE A 167 0.87 5.46 -9.19
CA PHE A 167 1.64 4.40 -9.86
C PHE A 167 2.22 3.47 -8.78
N LYS A 168 1.78 2.21 -8.74
CA LYS A 168 2.58 1.15 -8.09
C LYS A 168 3.70 0.78 -9.09
N SER A 169 4.65 1.69 -9.31
CA SER A 169 5.86 1.38 -10.07
C SER A 169 6.72 0.47 -9.21
N ILE A 170 7.05 -0.73 -9.68
CA ILE A 170 8.13 -1.56 -9.12
C ILE A 170 9.44 -0.75 -8.93
N GLU A 171 9.63 0.30 -9.72
CA GLU A 171 10.76 1.23 -9.64
C GLU A 171 10.82 1.98 -8.29
N ASP A 172 9.69 2.43 -7.71
CA ASP A 172 9.68 3.14 -6.43
C ASP A 172 10.00 2.18 -5.24
N ASP A 173 9.51 0.93 -5.26
CA ASP A 173 9.87 -0.05 -4.23
C ASP A 173 11.37 -0.43 -4.29
N ASN A 174 11.91 -0.58 -5.50
CA ASN A 174 13.33 -0.88 -5.71
C ASN A 174 14.25 0.29 -5.27
N GLU A 175 13.86 1.54 -5.53
CA GLU A 175 14.64 2.71 -5.13
C GLU A 175 14.73 2.84 -3.61
N LEU A 176 13.62 2.63 -2.88
CA LEU A 176 13.63 2.63 -1.41
C LEU A 176 14.48 1.50 -0.83
N GLU A 177 14.40 0.30 -1.41
CA GLU A 177 15.22 -0.84 -0.98
C GLU A 177 16.71 -0.63 -1.25
N ASN A 178 17.07 -0.09 -2.42
CA ASN A 178 18.44 0.28 -2.72
C ASN A 178 18.96 1.35 -1.76
N PHE A 179 18.12 2.34 -1.42
CA PHE A 179 18.46 3.34 -0.41
C PHE A 179 18.79 2.67 0.93
N LEU A 180 17.91 1.80 1.44
CA LEU A 180 18.10 1.09 2.71
C LEU A 180 19.37 0.23 2.71
N ILE A 181 19.66 -0.49 1.61
CA ILE A 181 20.88 -1.29 1.47
C ILE A 181 22.13 -0.40 1.54
N ASN A 182 22.14 0.71 0.79
CA ASN A 182 23.27 1.61 0.71
C ASN A 182 23.51 2.33 2.04
N ILE A 183 22.48 2.86 2.70
CA ILE A 183 22.64 3.57 3.96
C ILE A 183 23.08 2.61 5.07
N ASN A 184 22.58 1.37 5.08
CA ASN A 184 23.05 0.34 6.01
C ASN A 184 24.55 0.07 5.82
N LYS A 185 25.01 0.04 4.57
CA LYS A 185 26.42 -0.15 4.26
C LYS A 185 27.23 1.06 4.73
N GLU A 186 26.80 2.28 4.43
CA GLU A 186 27.55 3.50 4.79
C GLU A 186 27.69 3.66 6.30
N ILE A 187 26.59 3.55 7.07
CA ILE A 187 26.62 3.67 8.54
C ILE A 187 27.55 2.63 9.16
N ASN A 188 27.57 1.39 8.63
CA ASN A 188 28.40 0.31 9.17
C ASN A 188 29.80 0.21 8.53
N SER A 189 30.16 1.09 7.58
CA SER A 189 31.47 1.05 6.92
C SER A 189 32.53 1.83 7.69
N ASP A 190 32.13 2.86 8.42
CA ASP A 190 33.04 3.67 9.22
C ASP A 190 33.30 2.98 10.56
N LYS A 191 34.48 2.37 10.68
CA LYS A 191 34.89 1.68 11.92
C LYS A 191 35.28 2.64 13.03
N ASP A 192 35.48 3.92 12.71
CA ASP A 192 35.86 4.94 13.68
C ASP A 192 34.61 5.51 14.38
N LYS A 193 33.41 5.41 13.77
CA LYS A 193 32.14 5.73 14.43
C LYS A 193 31.72 4.57 15.34
N ALA A 194 31.52 4.86 16.63
CA ALA A 194 31.08 3.89 17.63
C ALA A 194 29.58 3.56 17.54
N VAL A 195 29.06 3.29 16.34
CA VAL A 195 27.64 3.03 16.09
C VAL A 195 27.42 1.75 15.28
N SER A 196 26.30 1.07 15.55
CA SER A 196 25.78 0.00 14.72
C SER A 196 24.51 0.44 14.00
N GLY A 197 24.56 0.46 12.66
CA GLY A 197 23.42 0.80 11.83
C GLY A 197 22.49 -0.40 11.63
N LYS A 198 21.19 -0.20 11.88
CA LYS A 198 20.13 -1.13 11.45
C LYS A 198 19.13 -0.40 10.58
N VAL A 199 18.67 -1.05 9.51
CA VAL A 199 17.70 -0.46 8.57
C VAL A 199 16.44 -1.29 8.46
N ILE A 200 15.28 -0.64 8.32
CA ILE A 200 13.99 -1.31 8.15
C ILE A 200 13.09 -0.58 7.14
N LYS A 201 12.43 -1.36 6.28
CA LYS A 201 11.35 -0.87 5.41
C LYS A 201 10.04 -0.91 6.19
N VAL A 202 9.27 0.18 6.14
CA VAL A 202 8.00 0.31 6.87
C VAL A 202 6.87 0.62 5.88
N SER A 203 5.73 -0.08 6.02
CA SER A 203 4.58 0.15 5.16
C SER A 203 3.98 1.56 5.41
N PRO A 204 3.35 2.19 4.41
CA PRO A 204 2.65 3.47 4.61
C PRO A 204 1.54 3.38 5.67
N GLU A 205 0.91 2.21 5.82
CA GLU A 205 -0.09 1.90 6.84
C GLU A 205 0.53 1.93 8.24
N ASP A 206 1.65 1.25 8.44
CA ASP A 206 2.36 1.22 9.72
C ASP A 206 2.92 2.59 10.08
N ARG A 207 3.40 3.36 9.10
CA ARG A 207 3.79 4.76 9.34
C ARG A 207 2.59 5.59 9.82
N LYS A 208 1.43 5.45 9.20
CA LYS A 208 0.20 6.15 9.64
C LYS A 208 -0.17 5.74 11.07
N ALA A 209 -0.03 4.45 11.40
CA ALA A 209 -0.29 3.95 12.75
C ALA A 209 0.72 4.51 13.76
N ALA A 210 2.01 4.56 13.43
CA ALA A 210 3.05 5.16 14.25
C ALA A 210 2.75 6.63 14.57
N LEU A 211 2.43 7.42 13.53
CA LEU A 211 2.06 8.83 13.68
C LEU A 211 0.84 9.03 14.59
N LYS A 212 -0.18 8.18 14.48
CA LYS A 212 -1.37 8.23 15.34
C LYS A 212 -1.03 8.00 16.82
N ASN A 213 0.01 7.22 17.09
CA ASN A 213 0.49 6.90 18.43
C ASN A 213 1.65 7.80 18.89
N ASN A 214 1.98 8.87 18.15
CA ASN A 214 3.11 9.77 18.42
C ASN A 214 4.47 9.06 18.53
N LEU A 215 4.65 7.93 17.85
CA LEU A 215 5.91 7.21 17.77
C LEU A 215 6.59 7.44 16.43
N SER A 216 7.91 7.28 16.39
CA SER A 216 8.60 7.07 15.13
C SER A 216 8.17 5.73 14.52
N MET A 217 8.24 5.64 13.20
CA MET A 217 7.83 4.41 12.52
C MET A 217 8.75 3.23 12.81
N GLY A 218 10.02 3.49 13.13
CA GLY A 218 10.94 2.45 13.60
C GLY A 218 10.60 1.91 14.98
N LYS A 219 10.33 2.79 15.96
CA LYS A 219 9.89 2.36 17.29
C LYS A 219 8.55 1.62 17.25
N TYR A 220 7.60 2.08 16.43
CA TYR A 220 6.33 1.37 16.24
C TYR A 220 6.54 -0.03 15.63
N TYR A 221 7.43 -0.17 14.66
CA TYR A 221 7.79 -1.48 14.08
C TYR A 221 8.39 -2.42 15.13
N LEU A 222 9.32 -1.92 15.96
CA LEU A 222 9.89 -2.70 17.06
C LEU A 222 8.83 -3.10 18.10
N MET A 223 7.90 -2.21 18.43
CA MET A 223 6.75 -2.51 19.29
C MET A 223 5.92 -3.67 18.75
N ALA A 224 5.54 -3.59 17.47
CA ALA A 224 4.72 -4.60 16.84
C ALA A 224 5.45 -5.96 16.84
N LYS A 225 6.75 -5.95 16.55
CA LYS A 225 7.59 -7.16 16.55
C LYS A 225 7.75 -7.75 17.95
N ALA A 226 7.92 -6.91 18.97
CA ALA A 226 8.01 -7.35 20.35
C ALA A 226 6.69 -7.94 20.88
N ASN A 227 5.58 -7.26 20.62
CA ASN A 227 4.24 -7.74 20.99
C ASN A 227 3.91 -9.08 20.31
N ALA A 228 4.28 -9.23 19.03
CA ALA A 228 4.17 -10.51 18.32
C ALA A 228 5.07 -11.61 18.94
N SER A 229 6.16 -11.22 19.59
CA SER A 229 7.10 -12.11 20.29
C SER A 229 6.73 -12.34 21.77
N GLY A 230 5.54 -11.90 22.20
CA GLY A 230 5.04 -12.07 23.58
C GLY A 230 5.54 -11.03 24.59
N LEU A 231 6.37 -10.07 24.19
CA LEU A 231 6.73 -8.91 25.00
C LEU A 231 5.62 -7.87 24.87
N ASN A 232 4.63 -7.94 25.77
CA ASN A 232 3.55 -6.95 25.82
C ASN A 232 4.11 -5.59 26.30
N MET A 233 4.61 -4.78 25.38
CA MET A 233 5.15 -3.45 25.65
C MET A 233 4.10 -2.38 25.40
N SER A 234 4.01 -1.43 26.34
CA SER A 234 3.14 -0.25 26.18
C SER A 234 3.81 0.81 25.29
N ILE A 235 3.00 1.73 24.77
CA ILE A 235 3.48 2.86 23.94
C ILE A 235 4.41 3.75 24.76
N GLU A 236 4.09 3.97 26.04
CA GLU A 236 4.86 4.81 26.96
C GLU A 236 6.23 4.23 27.30
N ASP A 237 6.35 2.90 27.36
CA ASP A 237 7.62 2.23 27.63
C ASP A 237 8.55 2.42 26.43
N ILE A 238 8.05 2.18 25.22
CA ILE A 238 8.85 2.20 23.99
C ILE A 238 9.35 3.59 23.62
N ASP A 239 8.59 4.63 23.92
CA ASP A 239 9.05 6.00 23.66
C ASP A 239 10.30 6.33 24.49
N LYS A 240 10.43 5.77 25.69
CA LYS A 240 11.51 6.06 26.64
C LYS A 240 12.68 5.08 26.59
N THR A 241 12.47 3.86 26.09
CA THR A 241 13.53 2.86 25.99
C THR A 241 14.49 3.20 24.84
N LYS A 242 15.79 2.98 25.06
CA LYS A 242 16.80 3.11 24.00
C LYS A 242 16.53 2.07 22.90
N VAL A 243 16.80 2.44 21.65
CA VAL A 243 16.62 1.54 20.51
C VAL A 243 17.50 0.30 20.62
N SER A 244 18.73 0.44 21.13
CA SER A 244 19.65 -0.67 21.41
C SER A 244 19.05 -1.70 22.37
N ASP A 245 18.48 -1.24 23.49
CA ASP A 245 17.83 -2.11 24.49
C ASP A 245 16.61 -2.85 23.91
N LEU A 246 15.78 -2.15 23.13
CA LEU A 246 14.60 -2.75 22.49
C LEU A 246 15.00 -3.88 21.54
N ILE A 247 16.02 -3.63 20.73
CA ILE A 247 16.55 -4.61 19.78
C ILE A 247 17.15 -5.80 20.52
N ALA A 248 17.95 -5.56 21.55
CA ALA A 248 18.53 -6.63 22.37
C ALA A 248 17.45 -7.48 23.06
N ALA A 249 16.38 -6.86 23.57
CA ALA A 249 15.26 -7.58 24.18
C ALA A 249 14.54 -8.49 23.17
N ILE A 250 14.32 -8.00 21.95
CA ILE A 250 13.70 -8.78 20.86
C ILE A 250 14.63 -9.92 20.41
N ASP A 251 15.93 -9.65 20.20
CA ASP A 251 16.91 -10.63 19.73
C ASP A 251 17.14 -11.73 20.78
N ASN A 252 17.17 -11.39 22.07
CA ASN A 252 17.30 -12.35 23.17
C ASN A 252 16.10 -13.31 23.24
N ILE A 253 14.88 -12.83 23.00
CA ILE A 253 13.70 -13.71 23.01
C ILE A 253 13.65 -14.59 21.76
N GLY A 254 14.06 -14.09 20.59
CA GLY A 254 14.26 -14.92 19.41
C GLY A 254 15.27 -16.05 19.66
N SER A 255 16.35 -15.77 20.38
CA SER A 255 17.35 -16.75 20.79
C SER A 255 16.82 -17.74 21.84
N ILE A 256 16.08 -17.29 22.85
CA ILE A 256 15.49 -18.13 23.90
C ILE A 256 14.42 -19.06 23.32
N ILE A 257 13.55 -18.59 22.42
CA ILE A 257 12.54 -19.43 21.75
C ILE A 257 13.22 -20.49 20.85
N THR A 258 14.32 -20.12 20.18
CA THR A 258 15.15 -21.06 19.40
C THR A 258 15.81 -22.11 20.31
N SER A 259 16.26 -21.72 21.51
CA SER A 259 16.91 -22.60 22.48
C SER A 259 15.92 -23.58 23.13
N ILE A 260 14.74 -23.10 23.53
CA ILE A 260 13.66 -23.92 24.09
C ILE A 260 13.17 -24.95 23.06
N SER A 261 13.06 -24.55 21.79
CA SER A 261 12.70 -25.46 20.70
C SER A 261 13.75 -26.56 20.44
N GLN A 262 15.02 -26.36 20.85
CA GLN A 262 16.08 -27.37 20.74
C GLN A 262 16.12 -28.32 21.96
N GLU A 263 15.82 -27.83 23.16
CA GLU A 263 15.71 -28.68 24.36
C GLU A 263 14.48 -29.59 24.33
N ASP A 264 13.35 -29.11 23.80
CA ASP A 264 12.13 -29.94 23.64
C ASP A 264 12.32 -31.04 22.58
N ILE A 265 13.13 -30.81 21.55
CA ILE A 265 13.49 -31.83 20.53
C ILE A 265 14.49 -32.86 21.10
N ALA A 266 15.38 -32.45 22.01
CA ALA A 266 16.32 -33.37 22.66
C ALA A 266 15.65 -34.29 23.70
N ASN A 267 14.61 -33.80 24.39
CA ASN A 267 13.88 -34.58 25.39
C ASN A 267 12.77 -35.47 24.82
N LEU A 268 12.43 -35.34 23.53
CA LEU A 268 11.49 -36.23 22.83
C LEU A 268 12.14 -37.51 22.26
N SER A 269 13.46 -37.67 22.34
CA SER A 269 14.17 -38.84 21.78
C SER A 269 14.70 -39.83 22.83
N ALA A 270 14.34 -39.70 24.11
CA ALA A 270 14.89 -40.54 25.17
C ALA A 270 13.87 -40.87 26.27
N GLU A 271 12.74 -41.50 25.93
CA GLU A 271 12.05 -42.41 26.86
C GLU A 271 10.99 -43.25 26.15
N ASP A 272 11.36 -44.49 25.83
CA ASP A 272 10.40 -45.59 25.70
C ASP A 272 11.02 -46.87 26.26
N LYS A 273 11.04 -46.98 27.60
CA LYS A 273 10.97 -48.28 28.31
C LYS A 273 10.76 -48.13 29.82
N ALA A 274 9.53 -48.40 30.27
CA ALA A 274 9.17 -49.25 31.42
C ALA A 274 7.94 -48.73 32.20
N GLU A 275 7.09 -49.70 32.53
CA GLU A 275 5.81 -49.60 33.25
C GLU A 275 6.03 -49.74 34.80
N PRO A 276 4.97 -49.77 35.62
CA PRO A 276 4.60 -48.77 36.63
C PRO A 276 5.06 -49.10 38.07
N THR A 277 5.07 -48.12 39.00
CA THR A 277 4.95 -48.43 40.43
C THR A 277 4.47 -47.26 41.30
N ASN A 278 3.50 -47.58 42.18
CA ASN A 278 2.96 -46.77 43.27
C ASN A 278 4.03 -46.33 44.30
N ASN A 279 3.95 -45.11 44.84
CA ASN A 279 3.64 -44.87 46.26
C ASN A 279 3.62 -43.37 46.67
N VAL A 280 2.44 -42.96 47.12
CA VAL A 280 2.02 -42.20 48.33
C VAL A 280 3.04 -41.37 49.17
N LEU A 281 2.46 -40.27 49.73
CA LEU A 281 2.73 -39.50 50.98
C LEU A 281 3.53 -38.21 50.78
N GLU A 282 2.89 -37.03 50.85
CA GLU A 282 2.54 -36.23 52.06
C GLU A 282 3.54 -35.06 52.19
N SER A 283 3.25 -33.86 52.70
CA SER A 283 2.04 -33.09 52.96
C SER A 283 2.50 -31.73 53.55
N THR A 284 1.86 -30.63 53.12
CA THR A 284 1.58 -29.38 53.90
C THR A 284 2.71 -28.53 54.53
N PRO A 285 2.45 -27.26 54.96
CA PRO A 285 1.27 -26.40 54.74
C PRO A 285 1.55 -24.92 54.33
N THR A 286 0.43 -24.33 53.89
CA THR A 286 -0.03 -22.93 53.76
C THR A 286 0.20 -22.04 55.01
N PRO A 287 -0.05 -20.69 55.01
CA PRO A 287 -1.35 -20.01 54.75
C PRO A 287 -1.26 -18.81 53.78
N THR A 288 -2.23 -18.48 52.92
CA THR A 288 -3.67 -18.12 53.08
C THR A 288 -3.91 -16.69 53.59
N SER A 289 -4.56 -15.89 52.73
CA SER A 289 -5.80 -15.13 53.00
C SER A 289 -6.25 -14.49 51.68
N GLU A 290 -7.51 -14.31 51.32
CA GLU A 290 -8.81 -14.92 51.62
C GLU A 290 -9.76 -14.15 50.67
N ASN A 291 -10.62 -14.83 49.90
CA ASN A 291 -11.82 -14.18 49.38
C ASN A 291 -12.96 -15.19 49.29
N GLN A 292 -14.15 -14.73 49.66
CA GLN A 292 -15.30 -15.51 50.10
C GLN A 292 -16.28 -15.78 48.95
N SER A 293 -16.87 -16.97 49.01
CA SER A 293 -17.94 -17.70 48.29
C SER A 293 -19.22 -16.89 47.96
N GLU A 294 -20.23 -17.24 47.13
CA GLU A 294 -20.75 -18.39 46.32
C GLU A 294 -22.10 -17.88 45.69
N PRO A 295 -23.06 -18.66 45.10
CA PRO A 295 -23.06 -19.92 44.32
C PRO A 295 -23.93 -19.92 43.01
N THR A 296 -23.61 -20.86 42.10
CA THR A 296 -24.42 -21.95 41.45
C THR A 296 -25.83 -21.69 40.85
N VAL A 297 -26.12 -22.22 39.64
CA VAL A 297 -27.01 -23.39 39.33
C VAL A 297 -27.15 -23.63 37.81
N GLU A 298 -26.79 -24.84 37.35
CA GLU A 298 -27.21 -25.54 36.12
C GLU A 298 -28.42 -26.46 36.46
N PRO A 299 -29.30 -26.93 35.53
CA PRO A 299 -28.94 -28.15 34.76
C PRO A 299 -29.69 -28.43 33.40
N THR A 300 -28.96 -29.09 32.48
CA THR A 300 -29.30 -30.21 31.54
C THR A 300 -30.67 -30.42 30.85
N SER A 301 -30.66 -30.76 29.54
CA SER A 301 -30.82 -32.15 28.99
C SER A 301 -31.32 -32.25 27.51
N LYS A 302 -30.79 -33.26 26.80
CA LYS A 302 -31.03 -33.79 25.42
C LYS A 302 -32.40 -34.54 25.31
N PRO A 303 -32.82 -35.29 24.24
CA PRO A 303 -32.42 -35.39 22.81
C PRO A 303 -33.60 -35.54 21.78
N SER A 304 -33.27 -35.58 20.47
CA SER A 304 -33.69 -36.63 19.48
C SER A 304 -34.62 -36.29 18.28
N THR A 305 -34.31 -37.02 17.20
CA THR A 305 -35.12 -37.50 16.04
C THR A 305 -35.31 -36.66 14.75
N LYS A 306 -34.79 -37.26 13.66
CA LYS A 306 -35.25 -37.21 12.25
C LYS A 306 -36.51 -38.08 12.11
N PRO A 307 -37.37 -37.89 11.08
CA PRO A 307 -37.24 -38.70 9.86
C PRO A 307 -37.64 -38.00 8.55
N ASN A 308 -37.32 -38.72 7.48
CA ASN A 308 -37.46 -38.52 6.04
C ASN A 308 -38.91 -38.48 5.53
N GLU A 309 -39.17 -37.82 4.40
CA GLU A 309 -40.24 -38.22 3.48
C GLU A 309 -39.91 -37.82 2.03
N GLU A 310 -40.43 -38.63 1.11
CA GLU A 310 -39.94 -38.93 -0.23
C GLU A 310 -41.00 -38.55 -1.29
N GLN A 311 -40.58 -38.50 -2.56
CA GLN A 311 -41.37 -38.60 -3.81
C GLN A 311 -42.22 -37.39 -4.28
N LYS A 312 -42.04 -36.95 -5.55
CA LYS A 312 -42.64 -37.62 -6.73
C LYS A 312 -42.17 -37.05 -8.07
N VAL A 313 -42.04 -37.97 -9.03
CA VAL A 313 -41.70 -37.85 -10.45
C VAL A 313 -42.94 -37.49 -11.28
N VAL A 314 -42.77 -36.68 -12.35
CA VAL A 314 -43.61 -36.74 -13.56
C VAL A 314 -42.72 -36.57 -14.81
N VAL A 315 -42.90 -37.50 -15.74
CA VAL A 315 -42.26 -37.63 -17.06
C VAL A 315 -43.34 -37.41 -18.12
N ASP A 316 -43.03 -36.69 -19.20
CA ASP A 316 -43.41 -37.06 -20.59
C ASP A 316 -42.51 -36.28 -21.60
N THR A 317 -41.57 -36.86 -22.38
CA THR A 317 -41.66 -37.59 -23.69
C THR A 317 -42.42 -36.77 -24.77
N THR A 318 -42.00 -36.53 -26.04
CA THR A 318 -40.88 -36.94 -26.93
C THR A 318 -41.02 -36.18 -28.26
N THR A 319 -39.92 -36.03 -29.02
CA THR A 319 -39.74 -36.27 -30.49
C THR A 319 -38.48 -35.51 -30.93
N GLY A 320 -37.53 -36.01 -31.73
CA GLY A 320 -37.37 -37.26 -32.47
C GLY A 320 -36.58 -36.95 -33.75
N GLN A 321 -35.46 -37.67 -33.99
CA GLN A 321 -34.73 -37.98 -35.25
C GLN A 321 -33.20 -37.77 -35.15
N THR A 322 -32.42 -38.81 -34.79
CA THR A 322 -31.78 -39.90 -35.61
C THR A 322 -30.45 -39.54 -36.31
N GLN A 323 -29.34 -39.76 -35.60
CA GLN A 323 -28.38 -40.89 -35.73
C GLN A 323 -28.03 -41.47 -37.12
N LYS A 324 -26.72 -41.48 -37.47
CA LYS A 324 -25.87 -42.70 -37.69
C LYS A 324 -24.42 -42.30 -37.99
N THR A 325 -23.37 -42.66 -37.22
CA THR A 325 -22.76 -43.95 -36.80
C THR A 325 -21.68 -44.46 -37.78
N SER A 326 -20.43 -44.55 -37.30
CA SER A 326 -19.52 -45.68 -37.55
C SER A 326 -18.40 -45.76 -36.48
N THR A 327 -18.49 -46.77 -35.61
CA THR A 327 -17.43 -47.37 -34.77
C THR A 327 -16.53 -48.30 -35.60
N PRO A 328 -15.49 -48.99 -35.04
CA PRO A 328 -14.52 -48.65 -33.99
C PRO A 328 -13.07 -48.93 -34.47
N ASN A 329 -12.03 -48.48 -33.75
CA ASN A 329 -10.77 -49.25 -33.75
C ASN A 329 -9.96 -49.06 -32.47
N THR A 330 -9.83 -50.16 -31.74
CA THR A 330 -8.88 -50.36 -30.65
C THR A 330 -7.50 -50.51 -31.27
N ASN A 331 -6.62 -49.53 -31.05
CA ASN A 331 -5.18 -49.74 -31.14
C ASN A 331 -4.55 -49.11 -29.91
N THR A 332 -4.19 -49.97 -28.96
CA THR A 332 -3.11 -49.73 -28.01
C THR A 332 -1.86 -49.34 -28.81
N ASN A 333 -1.46 -48.09 -28.71
CA ASN A 333 -0.04 -47.74 -28.75
C ASN A 333 0.24 -46.54 -27.85
N LYS A 334 1.27 -46.76 -27.03
CA LYS A 334 1.96 -45.85 -26.13
C LYS A 334 2.30 -44.51 -26.80
N ASP A 335 2.39 -43.52 -25.92
CA ASP A 335 3.22 -42.32 -26.03
C ASP A 335 2.74 -41.21 -26.98
N SER A 336 2.04 -40.23 -26.40
CA SER A 336 1.90 -38.89 -27.00
C SER A 336 1.92 -37.76 -25.95
N SER A 337 2.42 -38.02 -24.73
CA SER A 337 2.66 -36.94 -23.75
C SER A 337 4.00 -36.23 -23.94
N SER A 338 4.84 -36.68 -24.89
CA SER A 338 6.20 -36.16 -25.07
C SER A 338 6.32 -34.95 -26.01
N THR A 339 5.29 -34.57 -26.76
CA THR A 339 5.38 -33.47 -27.76
C THR A 339 5.01 -32.07 -27.23
N ASN A 340 4.45 -31.97 -26.02
CA ASN A 340 4.00 -30.70 -25.43
C ASN A 340 4.81 -30.25 -24.21
N LYS A 341 5.64 -31.12 -23.61
CA LYS A 341 6.42 -30.82 -22.42
C LYS A 341 7.57 -29.86 -22.76
N GLY A 342 7.70 -28.76 -22.01
CA GLY A 342 8.77 -27.77 -22.15
C GLY A 342 8.48 -26.59 -23.09
N LYS A 343 7.21 -26.36 -23.49
CA LYS A 343 6.83 -25.16 -24.27
C LYS A 343 6.90 -23.86 -23.45
N LEU A 344 6.68 -23.97 -22.14
CA LEU A 344 6.86 -22.90 -21.17
C LEU A 344 7.81 -23.38 -20.08
N ASN A 345 8.53 -22.46 -19.46
CA ASN A 345 9.22 -22.67 -18.19
C ASN A 345 8.76 -21.61 -17.19
N ILE A 346 8.67 -21.96 -15.92
CA ILE A 346 8.35 -21.01 -14.84
C ILE A 346 9.56 -20.87 -13.91
N LYS A 347 9.98 -19.63 -13.68
CA LYS A 347 10.78 -19.29 -12.50
C LYS A 347 9.88 -18.61 -11.48
N LEU A 348 10.06 -18.95 -10.21
CA LEU A 348 9.31 -18.41 -9.09
C LEU A 348 10.28 -17.79 -8.08
N LEU A 349 9.88 -16.65 -7.52
CA LEU A 349 10.42 -16.02 -6.32
C LEU A 349 9.27 -15.92 -5.31
N SER A 350 9.46 -16.48 -4.11
CA SER A 350 8.55 -16.30 -2.98
C SER A 350 8.99 -15.03 -2.27
N ASN A 351 8.16 -13.97 -2.30
CA ASN A 351 8.59 -12.67 -1.77
C ASN A 351 8.54 -12.60 -0.25
N ASP A 352 7.75 -13.48 0.37
CA ASP A 352 7.71 -13.66 1.82
C ASP A 352 8.34 -15.01 2.17
N ASN A 353 9.24 -15.00 3.15
CA ASN A 353 9.96 -16.19 3.63
C ASN A 353 9.55 -16.60 5.05
N THR A 354 8.52 -15.97 5.64
CA THR A 354 7.98 -16.41 6.92
C THR A 354 7.13 -17.66 6.75
N ASP A 355 7.07 -18.54 7.77
CA ASP A 355 6.18 -19.70 7.72
C ASP A 355 4.71 -19.25 7.66
N GLU A 356 4.33 -18.25 8.47
CA GLU A 356 3.00 -17.63 8.48
C GLU A 356 3.00 -16.24 7.85
N CYS A 357 2.07 -15.98 6.94
CA CYS A 357 1.93 -14.69 6.27
C CYS A 357 0.46 -14.34 6.00
N VAL A 358 0.15 -13.04 5.91
CA VAL A 358 -1.18 -12.57 5.50
C VAL A 358 -1.34 -12.65 3.97
N PHE A 359 -0.23 -12.56 3.22
CA PHE A 359 -0.21 -12.55 1.77
C PHE A 359 0.80 -13.57 1.26
N ILE A 360 0.33 -14.58 0.53
CA ILE A 360 1.22 -15.45 -0.24
C ILE A 360 1.54 -14.72 -1.54
N ASN A 361 2.74 -14.15 -1.61
CA ASN A 361 3.18 -13.27 -2.69
C ASN A 361 4.20 -13.98 -3.60
N SER A 362 3.82 -14.18 -4.85
CA SER A 362 4.60 -14.89 -5.87
C SER A 362 5.00 -13.96 -7.00
N ASP A 363 6.30 -13.86 -7.25
CA ASP A 363 6.84 -13.27 -8.47
C ASP A 363 7.28 -14.37 -9.46
N MET A 364 6.66 -14.38 -10.63
CA MET A 364 6.78 -15.42 -11.64
C MET A 364 7.34 -14.87 -12.95
N HIS A 365 8.34 -15.57 -13.49
CA HIS A 365 8.76 -15.42 -14.88
C HIS A 365 8.22 -16.59 -15.71
N ILE A 366 7.29 -16.33 -16.62
CA ILE A 366 6.70 -17.32 -17.54
C ILE A 366 7.41 -17.22 -18.88
N ILE A 367 8.33 -18.14 -19.15
CA ILE A 367 9.29 -18.05 -20.23
C ILE A 367 8.82 -18.89 -21.42
N ASN A 368 8.70 -18.27 -22.59
CA ASN A 368 8.41 -19.02 -23.82
C ASN A 368 9.64 -19.82 -24.27
N LYS A 369 9.48 -21.15 -24.32
CA LYS A 369 10.50 -22.10 -24.81
C LYS A 369 10.03 -22.90 -26.02
N SER A 370 8.85 -22.60 -26.54
CA SER A 370 8.25 -23.33 -27.66
C SER A 370 8.89 -23.05 -29.02
N GLY A 371 9.67 -21.96 -29.14
CA GLY A 371 10.22 -21.48 -30.42
C GLY A 371 9.17 -20.84 -31.36
N LYS A 372 7.92 -20.70 -30.92
CA LYS A 372 6.81 -20.06 -31.64
C LYS A 372 6.10 -19.05 -30.73
N ASP A 373 5.32 -18.18 -31.34
CA ASP A 373 4.47 -17.26 -30.58
C ASP A 373 3.32 -18.04 -29.90
N ILE A 374 3.05 -17.71 -28.64
CA ILE A 374 2.00 -18.32 -27.83
C ILE A 374 0.89 -17.30 -27.60
N ASN A 375 -0.34 -17.66 -27.90
CA ASN A 375 -1.50 -16.87 -27.51
C ASN A 375 -1.74 -17.03 -26.01
N LEU A 376 -1.70 -15.92 -25.26
CA LEU A 376 -1.81 -15.96 -23.79
C LEU A 376 -3.23 -16.34 -23.33
N ASN A 377 -4.25 -16.15 -24.17
CA ASN A 377 -5.62 -16.58 -23.85
C ASN A 377 -5.76 -18.08 -23.67
N ASP A 378 -4.84 -18.84 -24.26
CA ASP A 378 -4.78 -20.28 -24.13
C ASP A 378 -3.95 -20.72 -22.91
N VAL A 379 -3.28 -19.79 -22.21
CA VAL A 379 -2.35 -20.09 -21.12
C VAL A 379 -3.04 -20.02 -19.76
N LYS A 380 -2.80 -21.05 -18.94
CA LYS A 380 -3.14 -21.08 -17.52
C LYS A 380 -1.91 -21.44 -16.70
N ILE A 381 -1.76 -20.82 -15.54
CA ILE A 381 -0.71 -21.11 -14.55
C ILE A 381 -1.37 -21.50 -13.24
N ARG A 382 -0.88 -22.54 -12.55
CA ARG A 382 -1.42 -22.95 -11.25
C ARG A 382 -0.37 -22.95 -10.16
N TYR A 383 -0.66 -22.22 -9.09
CA TYR A 383 0.06 -22.26 -7.82
C TYR A 383 -0.77 -23.07 -6.81
N TYR A 384 -0.17 -24.09 -6.22
CA TYR A 384 -0.79 -25.06 -5.34
C TYR A 384 -0.47 -24.78 -3.87
N PHE A 385 -1.52 -24.76 -3.04
CA PHE A 385 -1.43 -24.37 -1.64
C PHE A 385 -2.41 -25.18 -0.78
N THR A 386 -2.16 -25.22 0.52
CA THR A 386 -3.06 -25.86 1.49
C THR A 386 -3.81 -24.78 2.24
N ARG A 387 -5.14 -24.83 2.23
CA ARG A 387 -5.95 -23.82 2.91
C ARG A 387 -6.26 -24.21 4.36
N GLU A 388 -6.04 -23.26 5.25
CA GLU A 388 -6.12 -23.41 6.71
C GLU A 388 -7.54 -23.26 7.23
N ASP A 389 -8.30 -22.33 6.65
CA ASP A 389 -9.66 -22.02 7.08
C ASP A 389 -10.65 -21.97 5.90
N LYS A 390 -11.87 -21.47 6.17
CA LYS A 390 -12.91 -21.30 5.14
C LYS A 390 -13.14 -19.83 4.77
N ALA A 391 -12.24 -18.91 5.13
CA ALA A 391 -12.31 -17.50 4.78
C ALA A 391 -12.19 -17.31 3.27
N LYS A 392 -13.05 -16.46 2.68
CA LYS A 392 -13.01 -16.22 1.23
C LYS A 392 -11.63 -15.75 0.81
N LEU A 393 -11.17 -16.22 -0.35
CA LEU A 393 -9.87 -15.84 -0.88
C LEU A 393 -10.00 -14.70 -1.87
N LYS A 394 -9.07 -13.75 -1.81
CA LYS A 394 -8.89 -12.70 -2.80
C LYS A 394 -7.48 -12.77 -3.36
N ALA A 395 -7.32 -12.41 -4.63
CA ALA A 395 -6.03 -12.22 -5.25
C ALA A 395 -5.93 -10.82 -5.85
N ASP A 396 -4.74 -10.24 -5.77
CA ASP A 396 -4.39 -8.98 -6.42
C ASP A 396 -3.17 -9.22 -7.34
N VAL A 397 -3.27 -8.74 -8.58
CA VAL A 397 -2.19 -8.77 -9.57
C VAL A 397 -1.50 -7.41 -9.56
N TYR A 398 -0.28 -7.37 -9.04
CA TYR A 398 0.48 -6.12 -8.88
C TYR A 398 1.29 -5.76 -10.12
N THR A 399 1.80 -6.75 -10.84
CA THR A 399 2.59 -6.54 -12.05
C THR A 399 2.20 -7.54 -13.12
N TYR A 400 2.02 -7.06 -14.34
CA TYR A 400 1.95 -7.88 -15.55
C TYR A 400 2.65 -7.15 -16.69
N ARG A 401 3.79 -7.68 -17.14
CA ARG A 401 4.50 -7.14 -18.32
C ARG A 401 5.18 -8.24 -19.09
N LYS A 402 5.54 -7.95 -20.34
CA LYS A 402 6.35 -8.84 -21.17
C LYS A 402 7.73 -8.23 -21.36
N GLU A 403 8.73 -9.07 -21.48
CA GLU A 403 10.09 -8.65 -21.77
C GLU A 403 10.73 -9.58 -22.78
N SER A 404 11.62 -9.02 -23.60
CA SER A 404 12.46 -9.82 -24.47
C SER A 404 13.61 -10.43 -23.70
N THR A 405 13.87 -11.71 -23.94
CA THR A 405 15.10 -12.41 -23.52
C THR A 405 16.39 -11.76 -24.06
N LYS A 406 16.28 -10.82 -25.00
CA LYS A 406 17.40 -10.04 -25.58
C LYS A 406 17.57 -8.65 -24.94
N GLY A 407 16.95 -8.39 -23.79
CA GLY A 407 17.21 -7.20 -22.97
C GLY A 407 16.50 -5.91 -23.40
N LYS A 408 15.51 -5.98 -24.31
CA LYS A 408 14.61 -4.86 -24.60
C LYS A 408 13.28 -5.05 -23.86
N ARG A 409 12.94 -4.10 -22.99
CA ARG A 409 11.63 -3.99 -22.35
C ARG A 409 10.56 -3.85 -23.44
N THR A 410 9.51 -4.64 -23.37
CA THR A 410 8.30 -4.43 -24.18
C THR A 410 7.20 -3.90 -23.27
N ASP A 411 6.16 -3.32 -23.88
CA ASP A 411 5.18 -2.45 -23.23
C ASP A 411 4.64 -3.01 -21.90
N GLN A 412 4.43 -2.13 -20.91
CA GLN A 412 3.68 -2.48 -19.71
C GLN A 412 2.25 -2.83 -20.12
N VAL A 413 1.79 -4.02 -19.73
CA VAL A 413 0.45 -4.51 -20.08
C VAL A 413 -0.50 -4.24 -18.91
N ASN A 414 -1.79 -4.07 -19.19
CA ASN A 414 -2.78 -3.76 -18.17
C ASN A 414 -2.99 -4.99 -17.25
N THR A 415 -2.83 -4.83 -15.94
CA THR A 415 -3.01 -5.94 -14.97
C THR A 415 -4.43 -6.51 -14.98
N ASN A 416 -5.43 -5.75 -15.43
CA ASN A 416 -6.81 -6.23 -15.61
C ASN A 416 -6.94 -7.31 -16.71
N GLU A 417 -5.92 -7.50 -17.54
CA GLU A 417 -5.86 -8.59 -18.52
C GLU A 417 -5.54 -9.94 -17.87
N VAL A 418 -5.09 -9.95 -16.61
CA VAL A 418 -4.82 -11.17 -15.84
C VAL A 418 -5.94 -11.40 -14.83
N LYS A 419 -6.41 -12.64 -14.74
CA LYS A 419 -7.41 -13.07 -13.76
C LYS A 419 -6.86 -14.20 -12.92
N ALA A 420 -6.95 -14.04 -11.61
CA ALA A 420 -6.71 -15.11 -10.65
C ALA A 420 -8.05 -15.66 -10.14
N SER A 421 -8.14 -16.99 -10.03
CA SER A 421 -9.30 -17.71 -9.52
C SER A 421 -8.85 -18.87 -8.64
N PHE A 422 -9.70 -19.31 -7.71
CA PHE A 422 -9.34 -20.35 -6.74
C PHE A 422 -10.20 -21.59 -6.95
N HIS A 423 -9.56 -22.75 -6.93
CA HIS A 423 -10.21 -24.03 -7.18
C HIS A 423 -9.82 -25.02 -6.08
N ASN A 424 -10.80 -25.80 -5.62
CA ASN A 424 -10.57 -26.89 -4.68
C ASN A 424 -10.17 -28.15 -5.45
N VAL A 425 -9.19 -28.88 -4.94
CA VAL A 425 -8.81 -30.19 -5.46
C VAL A 425 -9.32 -31.30 -4.56
N SER A 426 -8.87 -31.32 -3.31
CA SER A 426 -9.37 -32.27 -2.32
C SER A 426 -9.17 -31.73 -0.91
N GLY A 427 -10.23 -31.78 -0.09
CA GLY A 427 -10.15 -31.30 1.29
C GLY A 427 -9.74 -29.84 1.36
N SER A 428 -8.58 -29.58 1.97
CA SER A 428 -7.95 -28.26 2.09
C SER A 428 -7.02 -27.91 0.93
N ASP A 429 -6.69 -28.87 0.07
CA ASP A 429 -5.77 -28.64 -1.05
C ASP A 429 -6.46 -27.81 -2.13
N MET A 430 -5.80 -26.72 -2.51
CA MET A 430 -6.31 -25.76 -3.47
C MET A 430 -5.24 -25.40 -4.51
N TYR A 431 -5.68 -24.77 -5.59
CA TYR A 431 -4.79 -23.99 -6.42
C TYR A 431 -5.39 -22.63 -6.79
N MET A 432 -4.51 -21.65 -6.90
CA MET A 432 -4.80 -20.39 -7.59
C MET A 432 -4.47 -20.60 -9.08
N GLU A 433 -5.48 -20.48 -9.93
CA GLU A 433 -5.34 -20.49 -11.39
C GLU A 433 -5.30 -19.06 -11.92
N ILE A 434 -4.22 -18.77 -12.63
CA ILE A 434 -3.98 -17.49 -13.30
C ILE A 434 -4.23 -17.70 -14.80
N ALA A 435 -5.11 -16.89 -15.37
CA ALA A 435 -5.45 -16.88 -16.79
C ALA A 435 -5.32 -15.47 -17.38
N PHE A 436 -5.12 -15.39 -18.69
CA PHE A 436 -4.98 -14.13 -19.43
C PHE A 436 -6.17 -13.93 -20.37
N ASN A 437 -6.70 -12.70 -20.45
CA ASN A 437 -7.84 -12.36 -21.32
C ASN A 437 -7.40 -11.90 -22.72
N SER A 438 -6.16 -11.44 -22.86
CA SER A 438 -5.56 -11.01 -24.12
C SER A 438 -4.05 -11.22 -24.14
N GLY A 439 -3.46 -11.13 -25.33
CA GLY A 439 -2.03 -10.98 -25.53
C GLY A 439 -1.38 -12.14 -26.28
N VAL A 440 -0.22 -11.85 -26.87
CA VAL A 440 0.67 -12.83 -27.50
C VAL A 440 2.02 -12.73 -26.81
N LEU A 441 2.56 -13.88 -26.41
CA LEU A 441 3.91 -14.05 -25.88
C LEU A 441 4.82 -14.55 -26.99
N LYS A 442 5.69 -13.69 -27.51
CA LYS A 442 6.53 -14.05 -28.67
C LYS A 442 7.57 -15.11 -28.31
N LYS A 443 8.11 -15.78 -29.33
CA LYS A 443 9.09 -16.88 -29.17
C LYS A 443 10.38 -16.54 -28.39
N ASP A 444 10.71 -15.26 -28.26
CA ASP A 444 11.90 -14.77 -27.53
C ASP A 444 11.50 -13.88 -26.33
N GLU A 445 10.26 -14.00 -25.84
CA GLU A 445 9.73 -13.22 -24.72
C GLU A 445 9.41 -14.08 -23.49
N TYR A 446 9.32 -13.42 -22.35
CA TYR A 446 8.77 -13.96 -21.12
C TYR A 446 7.81 -12.95 -20.49
N VAL A 447 6.87 -13.45 -19.69
CA VAL A 447 6.02 -12.62 -18.82
C VAL A 447 6.71 -12.45 -17.48
N ILE A 448 6.68 -11.24 -16.93
CA ILE A 448 6.93 -10.96 -15.51
C ILE A 448 5.57 -10.71 -14.87
N LEU A 449 5.25 -11.50 -13.86
CA LEU A 449 3.96 -11.49 -13.19
C LEU A 449 4.18 -11.51 -11.68
N ASN A 450 3.70 -10.48 -10.98
CA ASN A 450 3.62 -10.49 -9.53
C ASN A 450 2.15 -10.56 -9.10
N VAL A 451 1.82 -11.60 -8.34
CA VAL A 451 0.48 -11.87 -7.84
C VAL A 451 0.58 -12.24 -6.36
N ALA A 452 -0.34 -11.72 -5.56
CA ALA A 452 -0.53 -12.21 -4.20
C ALA A 452 -1.98 -12.64 -3.98
N PHE A 453 -2.17 -13.66 -3.16
CA PHE A 453 -3.47 -14.00 -2.62
C PHE A 453 -3.47 -14.00 -1.10
N PHE A 454 -4.66 -13.81 -0.53
CA PHE A 454 -4.88 -13.66 0.89
C PHE A 454 -6.31 -14.01 1.26
N ASN A 455 -6.52 -14.31 2.54
CA ASN A 455 -7.85 -14.41 3.11
C ASN A 455 -8.50 -13.01 3.18
N GLU A 456 -9.75 -12.85 2.74
CA GLU A 456 -10.48 -11.58 2.69
C GLU A 456 -10.68 -10.95 4.09
N ASN A 457 -10.63 -11.78 5.14
CA ASN A 457 -10.62 -11.35 6.54
C ASN A 457 -9.20 -11.06 7.09
N TYR A 458 -8.16 -11.18 6.25
CA TYR A 458 -6.75 -11.02 6.59
C TYR A 458 -6.21 -11.99 7.65
N ALA A 459 -6.83 -13.16 7.81
CA ALA A 459 -6.26 -14.22 8.65
C ALA A 459 -4.94 -14.74 8.05
N ASN A 460 -3.97 -15.02 8.92
CA ASN A 460 -2.69 -15.64 8.54
C ASN A 460 -2.91 -16.98 7.83
N MET A 461 -2.05 -17.27 6.87
CA MET A 461 -1.92 -18.54 6.16
C MET A 461 -0.53 -19.11 6.42
N ASN A 462 -0.36 -20.42 6.32
CA ASN A 462 0.90 -21.10 6.52
C ASN A 462 1.48 -21.53 5.17
N GLN A 463 2.30 -20.68 4.57
CA GLN A 463 2.89 -20.98 3.25
C GLN A 463 3.93 -22.10 3.28
N LYS A 464 4.46 -22.47 4.46
CA LYS A 464 5.44 -23.56 4.58
C LYS A 464 4.89 -24.91 4.12
N ASN A 465 3.59 -25.14 4.30
CA ASN A 465 2.93 -26.38 3.90
C ASN A 465 2.44 -26.36 2.44
N ASP A 466 2.65 -25.26 1.71
CA ASP A 466 2.20 -25.13 0.33
C ASP A 466 3.12 -25.89 -0.62
N TYR A 467 2.52 -26.66 -1.53
CA TYR A 467 3.30 -27.41 -2.51
C TYR A 467 4.18 -26.50 -3.39
N SER A 468 3.61 -25.39 -3.86
CA SER A 468 4.29 -24.46 -4.77
C SER A 468 5.30 -23.54 -4.08
N PHE A 469 5.26 -23.44 -2.74
CA PHE A 469 6.19 -22.59 -2.01
C PHE A 469 7.63 -23.08 -2.19
N ILE A 470 8.52 -22.10 -2.36
CA ILE A 470 9.97 -22.29 -2.38
C ILE A 470 10.52 -21.49 -1.22
N GLU A 471 11.06 -22.20 -0.24
CA GLU A 471 11.63 -21.62 0.96
C GLU A 471 12.96 -20.92 0.65
N ASN A 472 13.15 -19.71 1.16
CA ASN A 472 14.41 -18.96 1.17
C ASN A 472 15.06 -18.75 -0.21
N ASN A 473 14.26 -18.57 -1.28
CA ASN A 473 14.81 -18.17 -2.57
C ASN A 473 15.01 -16.66 -2.64
N ASN A 474 16.26 -16.22 -2.79
CA ASN A 474 16.57 -14.78 -2.93
C ASN A 474 16.58 -14.30 -4.40
N THR A 475 16.29 -15.21 -5.34
CA THR A 475 16.20 -14.92 -6.78
C THR A 475 15.19 -15.84 -7.47
N HIS A 476 14.66 -15.43 -8.63
CA HIS A 476 13.77 -16.25 -9.45
C HIS A 476 14.39 -17.60 -9.80
N THR A 477 13.86 -18.65 -9.17
CA THR A 477 14.36 -20.02 -9.27
C THR A 477 13.48 -20.83 -10.22
N LEU A 478 14.09 -21.55 -11.17
CA LEU A 478 13.35 -22.46 -12.06
C LEU A 478 12.68 -23.56 -11.22
N THR A 479 11.37 -23.72 -11.36
CA THR A 479 10.61 -24.67 -10.53
C THR A 479 9.60 -25.47 -11.35
N GLU A 480 9.43 -26.73 -10.99
CA GLU A 480 8.35 -27.59 -11.50
C GLU A 480 7.17 -27.66 -10.52
N LYS A 481 7.25 -27.00 -9.35
CA LYS A 481 6.17 -26.99 -8.35
C LYS A 481 5.02 -26.04 -8.70
N VAL A 482 5.14 -25.29 -9.80
CA VAL A 482 4.09 -24.48 -10.42
C VAL A 482 3.87 -25.03 -11.82
N THR A 483 2.61 -25.25 -12.22
CA THR A 483 2.29 -25.86 -13.51
C THR A 483 1.82 -24.83 -14.53
N ALA A 484 2.07 -25.11 -15.81
CA ALA A 484 1.55 -24.31 -16.92
C ALA A 484 0.81 -25.19 -17.92
N TYR A 485 -0.26 -24.63 -18.48
CA TYR A 485 -1.09 -25.28 -19.48
C TYR A 485 -1.24 -24.39 -20.71
N ILE A 486 -1.38 -25.01 -21.87
CA ILE A 486 -1.79 -24.35 -23.12
C ILE A 486 -2.99 -25.12 -23.67
N SER A 487 -4.12 -24.43 -23.83
CA SER A 487 -5.41 -25.03 -24.21
C SER A 487 -5.71 -26.27 -23.37
N ASP A 488 -5.60 -26.12 -22.05
CA ASP A 488 -5.81 -27.15 -21.02
C ASP A 488 -4.87 -28.37 -21.04
N ASN A 489 -3.86 -28.38 -21.93
CA ASN A 489 -2.82 -29.41 -21.92
C ASN A 489 -1.65 -28.99 -21.03
N LEU A 490 -1.21 -29.84 -20.10
CA LEU A 490 -0.04 -29.58 -19.26
C LEU A 490 1.23 -29.48 -20.13
N VAL A 491 1.93 -28.35 -20.06
CA VAL A 491 3.16 -28.08 -20.81
C VAL A 491 4.39 -27.84 -19.93
N TRP A 492 4.21 -27.58 -18.63
CA TRP A 492 5.28 -27.35 -17.66
C TRP A 492 4.87 -27.75 -16.25
N GLY A 493 5.84 -28.19 -15.45
CA GLY A 493 5.66 -28.49 -14.03
C GLY A 493 5.13 -29.90 -13.76
N LYS A 494 4.90 -30.16 -12.47
CA LYS A 494 4.35 -31.40 -11.93
C LYS A 494 3.19 -31.06 -11.00
N GLU A 495 2.02 -31.65 -11.27
CA GLU A 495 0.88 -31.54 -10.37
C GLU A 495 1.17 -32.30 -9.07
N PRO A 496 0.81 -31.77 -7.89
CA PRO A 496 1.04 -32.43 -6.60
C PRO A 496 0.23 -33.72 -6.40
N TYR A 497 -0.88 -33.88 -7.14
CA TYR A 497 -1.86 -34.95 -7.00
C TYR A 497 -2.37 -35.42 -8.37
#